data_AF-A0A4Z0NYL8-F1
#
_entry.id   AF-A0A4Z0NYL8-F1
#
_cell.length_a   1.000
_cell.length_b   1.000
_cell.length_c   1.000
_cell.angle_alpha   90.00
_cell.angle_beta   90.00
_cell.angle_gamma   90.00
#
_symmetry.space_group_name_H-M   'P 1'
#
loop_
_entity.id
_entity.type
_entity.pdbx_description
1 polymer ?
#
loop_
_entity_poly.entity_id
_entity_poly.type
_entity_poly.pdbx_seq_one_letter_code
_entity_poly.pdbx_strand_id
1 'polypeptide(L)'
;MNMRLLGISADIVSAYVTRNHIPATEIPRLLSAVHTMLNRLETQSTPMAEKPVPPVPIRRTVTPDHIISLENGKPYKTLIRHLAAHGLTPEQYRQKWSLPHDYPMIAENYAASRSNLSRASAINQPRCSNEASAGTSETDELPNIFAPESENKPEKPKLLSLAEQLDIQGKRWIQHSMNRIKEESNSKDPNLRAAYERMMQLSDKLPF
;
A
#
# COMPACT_ATOMS: atom_id res chain seq x y z
N MET A 1 -30.13 -29.90 -27.74
CA MET A 1 -29.66 -30.68 -26.58
C MET A 1 -28.14 -30.69 -26.61
N ASN A 2 -27.46 -30.19 -25.57
CA ASN A 2 -26.00 -30.12 -25.53
C ASN A 2 -25.42 -31.53 -25.30
N MET A 3 -25.11 -32.26 -26.39
CA MET A 3 -24.63 -33.65 -26.33
C MET A 3 -23.33 -33.79 -25.51
N ARG A 4 -22.48 -32.77 -25.51
CA ARG A 4 -21.25 -32.71 -24.70
C ARG A 4 -21.53 -32.70 -23.19
N LEU A 5 -22.53 -31.93 -22.76
CA LEU A 5 -22.88 -31.80 -21.34
C LEU A 5 -23.46 -33.10 -20.79
N LEU A 6 -24.24 -33.79 -21.61
CA LEU A 6 -24.79 -35.10 -21.28
C LEU A 6 -23.68 -36.15 -21.10
N GLY A 7 -22.68 -36.16 -21.99
CA GLY A 7 -21.51 -37.03 -21.87
C GLY A 7 -20.75 -36.82 -20.57
N ILE A 8 -20.40 -35.56 -20.25
CA ILE A 8 -19.69 -35.20 -19.00
C ILE A 8 -20.52 -35.59 -17.76
N SER A 9 -21.84 -35.36 -17.81
CA SER A 9 -22.73 -35.74 -16.70
C SER A 9 -22.78 -37.26 -16.49
N ALA A 10 -22.82 -38.04 -17.57
CA ALA A 10 -22.82 -39.50 -17.51
C ALA A 10 -21.49 -40.06 -16.98
N ASP A 11 -20.37 -39.49 -17.40
CA ASP A 11 -19.03 -39.86 -16.92
C ASP A 11 -18.89 -39.62 -15.41
N ILE A 12 -19.34 -38.46 -14.92
CA ILE A 12 -19.31 -38.12 -13.49
C ILE A 12 -20.18 -39.09 -12.68
N VAL A 13 -21.40 -39.36 -13.14
CA VAL A 13 -22.34 -40.25 -12.43
C VAL A 13 -21.83 -41.70 -12.44
N SER A 14 -21.26 -42.18 -13.56
CA SER A 14 -20.69 -43.53 -13.63
C SER A 14 -19.49 -43.70 -12.69
N ALA A 15 -18.60 -42.71 -12.61
CA ALA A 15 -17.50 -42.70 -11.65
C ALA A 15 -17.97 -42.64 -10.19
N TYR A 16 -19.08 -41.97 -9.91
CA TYR A 16 -19.65 -41.91 -8.57
C TYR A 16 -20.28 -43.25 -8.15
N VAL A 17 -21.05 -43.89 -9.03
CA VAL A 17 -21.74 -45.17 -8.75
C VAL A 17 -20.75 -46.33 -8.60
N THR A 18 -19.61 -46.31 -9.30
CA THR A 18 -18.59 -47.37 -9.12
C THR A 18 -17.99 -47.41 -7.72
N ARG A 19 -17.99 -46.29 -6.99
CA ARG A 19 -17.44 -46.17 -5.63
C ARG A 19 -18.51 -46.08 -4.53
N ASN A 20 -19.78 -45.90 -4.90
CA ASN A 20 -20.88 -45.68 -3.96
C ASN A 20 -22.09 -46.56 -4.32
N HIS A 21 -22.64 -47.28 -3.34
CA HIS A 21 -23.83 -48.11 -3.56
C HIS A 21 -25.10 -47.26 -3.47
N ILE A 22 -25.83 -47.18 -4.58
CA ILE A 22 -27.04 -46.36 -4.74
C ILE A 22 -28.13 -47.23 -5.37
N PRO A 23 -29.38 -47.19 -4.89
CA PRO A 23 -30.46 -47.94 -5.51
C PRO A 23 -30.73 -47.46 -6.94
N ALA A 24 -31.09 -48.38 -7.83
CA ALA A 24 -31.30 -48.09 -9.25
C ALA A 24 -32.37 -47.00 -9.51
N THR A 25 -33.31 -46.83 -8.57
CA THR A 25 -34.36 -45.81 -8.61
C THR A 25 -33.85 -44.38 -8.43
N GLU A 26 -32.69 -44.19 -7.81
CA GLU A 26 -32.12 -42.86 -7.52
C GLU A 26 -31.16 -42.35 -8.60
N ILE A 27 -30.66 -43.25 -9.47
CA ILE A 27 -29.72 -42.91 -10.55
C ILE A 27 -30.28 -41.83 -11.50
N PRO A 28 -31.54 -41.89 -11.97
CA PRO A 28 -32.09 -40.86 -12.86
C PRO A 28 -32.16 -39.48 -12.18
N ARG A 29 -32.47 -39.47 -10.89
CA ARG A 29 -32.54 -38.23 -10.10
C ARG A 29 -31.15 -37.61 -9.96
N LEU A 30 -30.13 -38.40 -9.64
CA LEU A 30 -28.75 -37.93 -9.54
C LEU A 30 -28.24 -37.36 -10.87
N LEU A 31 -28.50 -38.05 -11.98
CA LEU A 31 -28.12 -37.60 -13.31
C LEU A 31 -28.79 -36.25 -13.66
N SER A 32 -30.08 -36.10 -13.37
CA SER A 32 -30.79 -34.83 -13.58
C SER A 32 -30.23 -33.69 -12.73
N ALA A 33 -29.84 -33.96 -11.48
CA ALA A 33 -29.26 -32.97 -10.58
C ALA A 33 -27.88 -32.49 -11.06
N VAL A 34 -27.00 -33.41 -11.45
CA VAL A 34 -25.68 -33.05 -11.98
C VAL A 34 -25.81 -32.27 -13.30
N HIS A 35 -26.64 -32.76 -14.21
CA HIS A 35 -26.87 -32.09 -15.49
C HIS A 35 -27.45 -30.68 -15.32
N THR A 36 -28.40 -30.49 -14.41
CA THR A 36 -28.95 -29.14 -14.14
C THR A 36 -27.93 -28.21 -13.51
N MET A 37 -27.05 -28.70 -12.62
CA MET A 37 -25.96 -27.89 -12.06
C MET A 37 -24.94 -27.49 -13.11
N LEU A 38 -24.51 -28.43 -13.97
CA LEU A 38 -23.57 -28.12 -15.05
C LEU A 38 -24.19 -27.18 -16.09
N ASN A 39 -25.47 -27.37 -16.43
CA ASN A 39 -26.18 -26.46 -17.33
C ASN A 39 -26.32 -25.05 -16.74
N ARG A 40 -26.55 -24.96 -15.41
CA ARG A 40 -26.55 -23.68 -14.70
C ARG A 40 -25.19 -23.01 -14.76
N LEU A 41 -24.10 -23.74 -14.58
CA LEU A 41 -22.74 -23.19 -14.69
C LEU A 41 -22.39 -22.77 -16.13
N GLU A 42 -22.80 -23.55 -17.14
CA GLU A 42 -22.65 -23.20 -18.55
C GLU A 42 -23.43 -21.92 -18.88
N THR A 43 -24.66 -21.79 -18.39
CA THR A 43 -25.52 -20.62 -18.64
C THR A 43 -25.17 -19.42 -17.75
N GLN A 44 -24.63 -19.64 -16.55
CA GLN A 44 -24.13 -18.57 -15.66
C GLN A 44 -22.73 -18.08 -16.04
N SER A 45 -22.08 -18.71 -17.03
CA SER A 45 -20.90 -18.15 -17.67
C SER A 45 -21.34 -16.99 -18.55
N THR A 46 -21.40 -15.81 -17.93
CA THR A 46 -21.68 -14.48 -18.46
C THR A 46 -23.14 -14.09 -18.71
N PRO A 47 -23.82 -13.43 -17.75
CA PRO A 47 -24.14 -12.05 -18.05
C PRO A 47 -22.78 -11.37 -18.23
N MET A 48 -22.43 -11.06 -19.49
CA MET A 48 -21.39 -10.07 -19.75
C MET A 48 -21.85 -8.86 -18.95
N ALA A 49 -21.21 -8.64 -17.79
CA ALA A 49 -21.51 -7.52 -16.94
C ALA A 49 -21.50 -6.31 -17.88
N GLU A 50 -22.68 -5.74 -18.09
CA GLU A 50 -22.84 -4.50 -18.86
C GLU A 50 -21.69 -3.62 -18.41
N LYS A 51 -20.77 -3.28 -19.34
CA LYS A 51 -19.65 -2.41 -19.03
C LYS A 51 -20.24 -1.27 -18.21
N PRO A 52 -19.84 -1.09 -16.95
CA PRO A 52 -20.48 -0.12 -16.07
C PRO A 52 -20.54 1.19 -16.86
N VAL A 53 -21.75 1.63 -17.19
CA VAL A 53 -21.92 2.82 -18.01
C VAL A 53 -21.26 3.94 -17.22
N PRO A 54 -20.18 4.54 -17.75
CA PRO A 54 -19.42 5.48 -16.96
C PRO A 54 -20.37 6.62 -16.57
N PRO A 55 -20.46 6.98 -15.28
CA PRO A 55 -21.40 8.00 -14.81
C PRO A 55 -21.12 9.37 -15.46
N VAL A 56 -19.93 9.53 -16.04
CA VAL A 56 -19.48 10.75 -16.68
C VAL A 56 -18.69 10.39 -17.95
N PRO A 57 -18.93 11.07 -19.10
CA PRO A 57 -18.10 10.87 -20.29
C PRO A 57 -16.64 11.20 -19.99
N ILE A 58 -15.69 10.37 -20.48
CA ILE A 58 -14.25 10.43 -20.16
C ILE A 58 -13.68 11.85 -20.31
N ARG A 59 -14.11 12.61 -21.31
CA ARG A 59 -13.67 13.99 -21.55
C ARG A 59 -14.01 14.97 -20.41
N ARG A 60 -15.06 14.71 -19.64
CA ARG A 60 -15.49 15.57 -18.51
C ARG A 60 -14.92 15.14 -17.17
N THR A 61 -14.14 14.06 -17.13
CA THR A 61 -13.56 13.55 -15.88
C THR A 61 -12.33 14.34 -15.41
N VAL A 62 -11.66 15.04 -16.33
CA VAL A 62 -10.45 15.81 -16.03
C VAL A 62 -10.83 17.29 -15.91
N THR A 63 -10.62 17.85 -14.73
CA THR A 63 -10.71 19.30 -14.49
C THR A 63 -9.40 19.78 -13.83
N PRO A 64 -9.03 21.07 -13.95
CA PRO A 64 -7.77 21.58 -13.40
C PRO A 64 -7.66 21.41 -11.88
N ASP A 65 -8.79 21.46 -11.16
CA ASP A 65 -8.85 21.33 -9.69
C ASP A 65 -8.99 19.88 -9.19
N HIS A 66 -9.67 19.02 -9.96
CA HIS A 66 -9.98 17.66 -9.54
C HIS A 66 -10.20 16.70 -10.71
N ILE A 67 -10.01 15.40 -10.44
CA ILE A 67 -10.31 14.32 -11.37
C ILE A 67 -11.45 13.48 -10.80
N ILE A 68 -12.45 13.17 -11.62
CA ILE A 68 -13.59 12.34 -11.25
C ILE A 68 -13.23 10.87 -11.47
N SER A 69 -13.35 10.05 -10.43
CA SER A 69 -13.14 8.60 -10.54
C SER A 69 -14.32 7.92 -11.25
N LEU A 70 -14.03 7.03 -12.20
CA LEU A 70 -15.05 6.27 -12.94
C LEU A 70 -15.63 5.11 -12.12
N GLU A 71 -14.96 4.71 -11.03
CA GLU A 71 -15.46 3.66 -10.13
C GLU A 71 -16.63 4.15 -9.26
N ASN A 72 -16.57 5.40 -8.80
CA ASN A 72 -17.51 5.91 -7.80
C ASN A 72 -18.11 7.28 -8.12
N GLY A 73 -17.70 7.93 -9.22
CA GLY A 73 -18.20 9.22 -9.66
C GLY A 73 -17.81 10.42 -8.77
N LYS A 74 -16.88 10.25 -7.82
CA LYS A 74 -16.51 11.32 -6.88
C LYS A 74 -15.27 12.10 -7.37
N PRO A 75 -15.19 13.42 -7.07
CA PRO A 75 -14.04 14.24 -7.40
C PRO A 75 -12.89 14.03 -6.41
N TYR A 76 -11.67 13.89 -6.92
CA TYR A 76 -10.44 13.72 -6.14
C TYR A 76 -9.32 14.63 -6.64
N LYS A 77 -8.45 15.11 -5.74
CA LYS A 77 -7.22 15.82 -6.13
C LYS A 77 -6.16 14.88 -6.71
N THR A 78 -6.07 13.67 -6.14
CA THR A 78 -5.18 12.60 -6.60
C THR A 78 -5.96 11.30 -6.78
N LEU A 79 -6.06 10.83 -8.02
CA LEU A 79 -6.71 9.57 -8.34
C LEU A 79 -5.86 8.38 -7.86
N ILE A 80 -4.53 8.52 -7.90
CA ILE A 80 -3.58 7.47 -7.45
C ILE A 80 -3.87 6.99 -6.03
N ARG A 81 -4.14 7.91 -5.09
CA ARG A 81 -4.44 7.55 -3.69
C ARG A 81 -5.73 6.74 -3.57
N HIS A 82 -6.74 7.10 -4.37
CA HIS A 82 -8.00 6.39 -4.41
C HIS A 82 -7.83 5.00 -5.02
N LEU A 83 -7.08 4.88 -6.12
CA LEU A 83 -6.78 3.59 -6.75
C LEU A 83 -6.01 2.66 -5.80
N ALA A 84 -5.03 3.18 -5.07
CA ALA A 84 -4.27 2.42 -4.08
C ALA A 84 -5.17 1.84 -2.97
N ALA A 85 -6.17 2.60 -2.50
CA ALA A 85 -7.14 2.11 -1.53
C ALA A 85 -8.03 0.98 -2.08
N HIS A 86 -8.20 0.92 -3.40
CA HIS A 86 -8.90 -0.16 -4.11
C HIS A 86 -7.99 -1.29 -4.56
N GLY A 87 -6.69 -1.25 -4.25
CA GLY A 87 -5.72 -2.25 -4.69
C GLY A 87 -5.48 -2.25 -6.22
N LEU A 88 -5.85 -1.17 -6.92
CA LEU A 88 -5.67 -1.03 -8.36
C LEU A 88 -4.45 -0.19 -8.68
N THR A 89 -3.67 -0.63 -9.66
CA THR A 89 -2.61 0.19 -10.23
C THR A 89 -3.17 1.19 -11.25
N PRO A 90 -2.49 2.33 -11.49
CA PRO A 90 -2.90 3.28 -12.53
C PRO A 90 -3.04 2.65 -13.92
N GLU A 91 -2.18 1.68 -14.26
CA GLU A 91 -2.22 0.98 -15.55
C GLU A 91 -3.42 0.06 -15.66
N GLN A 92 -3.69 -0.74 -14.63
CA GLN A 92 -4.88 -1.60 -14.58
C GLN A 92 -6.17 -0.78 -14.68
N TYR A 93 -6.20 0.38 -14.03
CA TYR A 93 -7.35 1.28 -14.12
C TYR A 93 -7.55 1.82 -15.55
N ARG A 94 -6.47 2.22 -16.23
CA ARG A 94 -6.54 2.63 -17.65
C ARG A 94 -7.02 1.50 -18.55
N GLN A 95 -6.53 0.27 -18.35
CA GLN A 95 -6.96 -0.90 -19.11
C GLN A 95 -8.44 -1.24 -18.87
N LYS A 96 -8.87 -1.27 -17.60
CA LYS A 96 -10.24 -1.57 -17.19
C LYS A 96 -11.26 -0.69 -17.89
N TRP A 97 -10.95 0.59 -18.02
CA TRP A 97 -11.85 1.59 -18.60
C TRP A 97 -11.46 2.01 -20.03
N SER A 98 -10.42 1.41 -20.60
CA SER A 98 -9.89 1.73 -21.94
C SER A 98 -9.53 3.22 -22.11
N LEU A 99 -8.85 3.81 -21.12
CA LEU A 99 -8.38 5.20 -21.18
C LEU A 99 -7.08 5.32 -21.99
N PRO A 100 -6.86 6.48 -22.63
CA PRO A 100 -5.56 6.82 -23.22
C PRO A 100 -4.43 6.74 -22.18
N HIS A 101 -3.22 6.43 -22.65
CA HIS A 101 -2.03 6.40 -21.81
C HIS A 101 -1.74 7.77 -21.15
N ASP A 102 -2.00 8.85 -21.89
CA ASP A 102 -1.80 10.25 -21.47
C ASP A 102 -2.83 10.76 -20.47
N TYR A 103 -3.73 9.91 -19.98
CA TYR A 103 -4.72 10.33 -19.00
C TYR A 103 -4.06 10.69 -17.66
N PRO A 104 -4.28 11.92 -17.15
CA PRO A 104 -3.67 12.37 -15.90
C PRO A 104 -4.31 11.65 -14.71
N MET A 105 -3.47 11.27 -13.74
CA MET A 105 -3.93 10.64 -12.49
C MET A 105 -3.95 11.62 -11.31
N ILE A 106 -3.52 12.86 -11.54
CA ILE A 106 -3.40 13.92 -10.53
C ILE A 106 -3.92 15.20 -11.17
N ALA A 107 -4.67 16.01 -10.42
CA ALA A 107 -5.16 17.29 -10.89
C ALA A 107 -4.01 18.28 -11.15
N GLU A 108 -4.13 19.09 -12.20
CA GLU A 108 -3.07 19.98 -12.67
C GLU A 108 -2.69 21.04 -11.63
N ASN A 109 -3.67 21.67 -10.98
CA ASN A 109 -3.43 22.66 -9.93
C ASN A 109 -2.75 22.06 -8.69
N TYR A 110 -3.04 20.79 -8.38
CA TYR A 110 -2.38 20.07 -7.29
C TYR A 110 -0.91 19.78 -7.63
N ALA A 111 -0.65 19.32 -8.86
CA ALA A 111 0.71 19.10 -9.36
C ALA A 111 1.54 20.39 -9.38
N ALA A 112 0.95 21.49 -9.89
CA ALA A 112 1.57 22.81 -9.91
C ALA A 112 1.93 23.29 -8.49
N SER A 113 0.99 23.22 -7.55
CA SER A 113 1.20 23.62 -6.16
C SER A 113 2.32 22.83 -5.48
N ARG A 114 2.36 21.51 -5.70
CA ARG A 114 3.41 20.64 -5.13
C ARG A 114 4.78 20.95 -5.73
N SER A 115 4.85 21.20 -7.04
CA SER A 115 6.09 21.56 -7.72
C SER A 115 6.63 22.91 -7.26
N ASN A 116 5.75 23.90 -7.05
CA ASN A 116 6.13 25.23 -6.53
C ASN A 116 6.73 25.12 -5.12
N LEU A 117 6.11 24.33 -4.25
CA LEU A 117 6.64 24.04 -2.91
C LEU A 117 8.02 23.39 -3.00
N SER A 118 8.19 22.41 -3.88
CA SER A 118 9.47 21.73 -4.07
C SER A 118 10.56 22.68 -4.54
N ARG A 119 10.28 23.59 -5.49
CA ARG A 119 11.25 24.60 -5.95
C ARG A 119 11.62 25.57 -4.82
N ALA A 120 10.65 26.01 -4.01
CA ALA A 120 10.90 26.87 -2.86
C ALA A 120 11.73 26.17 -1.76
N SER A 121 11.47 24.88 -1.50
CA SER A 121 12.21 24.10 -0.50
C SER A 121 13.60 23.67 -0.99
N ALA A 122 13.78 23.42 -2.29
CA ALA A 122 15.07 23.02 -2.87
C ALA A 122 16.16 24.11 -2.72
N ILE A 123 15.76 25.38 -2.61
CA ILE A 123 16.66 26.51 -2.39
C ILE A 123 17.35 26.48 -1.00
N ASN A 124 16.83 25.71 -0.03
CA ASN A 124 17.39 25.62 1.33
C ASN A 124 17.95 24.24 1.68
N GLN A 125 18.05 23.31 0.72
CA GLN A 125 18.67 22.02 0.97
C GLN A 125 20.19 22.15 0.81
N PRO A 126 20.97 21.90 1.88
CA PRO A 126 22.42 21.79 1.72
C PRO A 126 22.68 20.64 0.74
N ARG A 127 23.40 20.93 -0.34
CA ARG A 127 23.85 19.90 -1.29
C ARG A 127 24.82 18.99 -0.53
N CYS A 128 24.32 17.91 0.06
CA CYS A 128 25.16 16.81 0.49
C CYS A 128 25.60 16.08 -0.78
N SER A 129 26.67 16.57 -1.38
CA SER A 129 27.39 15.91 -2.46
C SER A 129 28.00 14.62 -1.94
N ASN A 130 27.35 13.49 -2.21
CA ASN A 130 28.01 12.20 -2.20
C ASN A 130 28.10 11.70 -3.64
N GLU A 131 29.33 11.69 -4.14
CA GLU A 131 29.75 11.12 -5.41
C GLU A 131 29.65 9.59 -5.36
N ALA A 132 28.98 8.99 -6.34
CA ALA A 132 29.32 7.67 -6.91
C ALA A 132 28.43 7.36 -8.14
N SER A 133 28.82 7.86 -9.32
CA SER A 133 29.03 7.08 -10.57
C SER A 133 28.99 7.98 -11.83
N ALA A 134 30.06 7.85 -12.63
CA ALA A 134 30.38 8.51 -13.90
C ALA A 134 29.45 8.10 -15.07
N GLY A 135 29.36 8.76 -16.24
CA GLY A 135 30.07 9.90 -16.87
C GLY A 135 29.09 10.74 -17.74
N THR A 136 29.43 11.84 -18.41
CA THR A 136 30.57 12.13 -19.32
C THR A 136 30.69 13.65 -19.58
N SER A 137 31.90 14.08 -19.98
CA SER A 137 32.37 15.30 -20.68
C SER A 137 32.66 16.60 -19.91
N GLU A 138 33.97 16.83 -19.76
CA GLU A 138 34.80 18.04 -19.67
C GLU A 138 34.21 19.34 -20.26
N THR A 139 34.39 20.49 -19.59
CA THR A 139 35.52 21.44 -19.82
C THR A 139 35.42 22.67 -18.89
N ASP A 140 36.61 23.07 -18.40
CA ASP A 140 37.07 24.41 -18.00
C ASP A 140 37.02 24.85 -16.53
N GLU A 141 38.25 25.06 -16.03
CA GLU A 141 38.69 25.41 -14.68
C GLU A 141 38.61 26.94 -14.38
N LEU A 142 38.09 27.25 -13.19
CA LEU A 142 38.57 28.17 -12.11
C LEU A 142 39.37 29.46 -12.47
N PRO A 143 39.17 30.60 -11.75
CA PRO A 143 39.81 30.71 -10.43
C PRO A 143 39.02 31.42 -9.32
N ASN A 144 39.09 30.78 -8.15
CA ASN A 144 39.30 31.33 -6.81
C ASN A 144 39.88 32.75 -6.77
N ILE A 145 39.31 33.65 -5.95
CA ILE A 145 40.03 34.73 -5.27
C ILE A 145 39.15 35.30 -4.13
N PHE A 146 39.73 35.27 -2.94
CA PHE A 146 39.45 36.10 -1.75
C PHE A 146 38.24 35.78 -0.86
N ALA A 147 38.53 35.01 0.20
CA ALA A 147 38.08 35.39 1.54
C ALA A 147 38.73 36.73 1.93
N PRO A 148 38.04 37.57 2.73
CA PRO A 148 38.44 37.63 4.13
C PRO A 148 37.25 37.69 5.11
N GLU A 149 37.29 36.74 6.04
CA GLU A 149 37.12 36.92 7.48
C GLU A 149 36.69 38.31 7.99
N SER A 150 35.53 38.39 8.64
CA SER A 150 35.39 39.19 9.87
C SER A 150 34.24 38.68 10.74
N GLU A 151 34.62 38.34 11.95
CA GLU A 151 33.80 37.91 13.09
C GLU A 151 32.71 38.93 13.43
N ASN A 152 31.49 38.44 13.73
CA ASN A 152 30.87 38.67 15.04
C ASN A 152 29.68 37.74 15.28
N LYS A 153 29.72 37.13 16.46
CA LYS A 153 28.99 35.96 16.93
C LYS A 153 27.62 36.33 17.52
N PRO A 154 26.53 35.64 17.15
CA PRO A 154 25.49 35.30 18.12
C PRO A 154 25.71 33.86 18.59
N GLU A 155 25.74 33.68 19.91
CA GLU A 155 25.98 32.40 20.54
C GLU A 155 24.94 31.35 20.12
N LYS A 156 25.42 30.26 19.52
CA LYS A 156 24.61 29.09 19.20
C LYS A 156 24.08 28.47 20.49
N PRO A 157 22.79 28.12 20.61
CA PRO A 157 22.37 27.19 21.65
C PRO A 157 23.12 25.88 21.41
N LYS A 158 23.74 25.33 22.47
CA LYS A 158 24.50 24.07 22.40
C LYS A 158 23.61 22.98 21.81
N LEU A 159 23.79 22.70 20.53
CA LEU A 159 23.20 21.54 19.88
C LEU A 159 23.93 20.32 20.47
N LEU A 160 23.24 19.63 21.38
CA LEU A 160 23.67 18.34 21.90
C LEU A 160 23.94 17.41 20.71
N SER A 161 25.00 16.62 20.82
CA SER A 161 25.49 15.71 19.79
C SER A 161 24.37 14.77 19.32
N LEU A 162 24.36 14.39 18.03
CA LEU A 162 23.41 13.42 17.48
C LEU A 162 23.41 12.09 18.27
N ALA A 163 24.57 11.72 18.83
CA ALA A 163 24.71 10.56 19.72
C ALA A 163 23.99 10.76 21.07
N GLU A 164 23.96 12.00 21.56
CA GLU A 164 23.31 12.40 22.81
C GLU A 164 21.78 12.52 22.63
N GLN A 165 21.32 12.93 21.44
CA GLN A 165 19.90 12.91 21.08
C GLN A 165 19.35 11.49 20.94
N LEU A 166 20.13 10.56 20.38
CA LEU A 166 19.74 9.14 20.31
C LEU A 166 19.69 8.50 21.71
N ASP A 167 20.60 8.89 22.60
CA ASP A 167 20.60 8.45 24.00
C ASP A 167 19.38 9.01 24.78
N ILE A 168 18.98 10.26 24.53
CA ILE A 168 17.76 10.86 25.12
C ILE A 168 16.49 10.17 24.58
N GLN A 169 16.43 9.84 23.29
CA GLN A 169 15.30 9.10 22.70
C GLN A 169 15.22 7.67 23.25
N GLY A 170 16.36 6.99 23.39
CA GLY A 170 16.45 5.67 24.02
C GLY A 170 15.97 5.69 25.48
N LYS A 171 16.46 6.64 26.29
CA LYS A 171 16.06 6.82 27.68
C LYS A 171 14.57 7.15 27.83
N ARG A 172 14.00 8.00 26.96
CA ARG A 172 12.56 8.29 26.96
C ARG A 172 11.71 7.09 26.55
N TRP A 173 12.17 6.28 25.60
CA TRP A 173 11.48 5.06 25.18
C TRP A 173 11.49 4.00 26.31
N ILE A 174 12.61 3.84 27.01
CA ILE A 174 12.73 2.95 28.18
C ILE A 174 11.84 3.44 29.33
N GLN A 175 11.85 4.73 29.65
CA GLN A 175 11.01 5.30 30.71
C GLN A 175 9.51 5.12 30.41
N HIS A 176 9.10 5.31 29.16
CA HIS A 176 7.70 5.15 28.74
C HIS A 176 7.28 3.67 28.75
N SER A 177 8.19 2.75 28.40
CA SER A 177 7.99 1.30 28.54
C SER A 177 7.84 0.89 30.01
N MET A 178 8.70 1.40 30.89
CA MET A 178 8.60 1.15 32.34
C MET A 178 7.29 1.69 32.93
N ASN A 179 6.82 2.86 32.50
CA ASN A 179 5.54 3.41 32.96
C ASN A 179 4.34 2.58 32.49
N ARG A 180 4.39 2.01 31.27
CA ARG A 180 3.35 1.11 30.75
C ARG A 180 3.29 -0.22 31.51
N ILE A 181 4.46 -0.81 31.81
CA ILE A 181 4.55 -2.02 32.64
C ILE A 181 4.08 -1.75 34.07
N LYS A 182 4.34 -0.54 34.61
CA LYS A 182 3.85 -0.12 35.92
C LYS A 182 2.33 0.03 35.95
N GLU A 183 1.72 0.55 34.87
CA GLU A 183 0.26 0.59 34.70
C GLU A 183 -0.35 -0.82 34.57
N GLU A 184 0.27 -1.73 33.80
CA GLU A 184 -0.19 -3.12 33.66
C GLU A 184 -0.03 -3.94 34.96
N SER A 185 1.01 -3.67 35.75
CA SER A 185 1.21 -4.31 37.07
C SER A 185 0.18 -3.88 38.13
N ASN A 186 -0.57 -2.80 37.88
CA ASN A 186 -1.71 -2.39 38.72
C ASN A 186 -2.96 -3.25 38.45
N SER A 187 -2.95 -4.07 37.39
CA SER A 187 -3.89 -5.17 37.18
C SER A 187 -3.39 -6.43 37.88
N LYS A 188 -3.60 -6.46 39.20
CA LYS A 188 -3.81 -7.60 40.14
C LYS A 188 -3.35 -9.04 39.80
N ASP A 189 -2.28 -9.24 39.04
CA ASP A 189 -1.74 -10.57 38.70
C ASP A 189 -0.42 -10.85 39.44
N PRO A 190 -0.40 -11.76 40.44
CA PRO A 190 0.77 -12.00 41.29
C PRO A 190 1.98 -12.58 40.54
N ASN A 191 1.74 -13.27 39.41
CA ASN A 191 2.81 -13.86 38.58
C ASN A 191 3.63 -12.82 37.82
N LEU A 192 3.00 -11.73 37.35
CA LEU A 192 3.66 -10.66 36.60
C LEU A 192 4.59 -9.83 37.51
N ARG A 193 4.19 -9.63 38.77
CA ARG A 193 5.01 -8.95 39.78
C ARG A 193 6.28 -9.74 40.13
N ALA A 194 6.17 -11.05 40.32
CA ALA A 194 7.32 -11.91 40.58
C ALA A 194 8.28 -12.01 39.39
N ALA A 195 7.76 -11.98 38.16
CA ALA A 195 8.57 -11.91 36.95
C ALA A 195 9.36 -10.59 36.84
N TYR A 196 8.73 -9.46 37.19
CA TYR A 196 9.37 -8.16 37.19
C TYR A 196 10.49 -8.05 38.25
N GLU A 197 10.27 -8.57 39.46
CA GLU A 197 11.30 -8.60 40.51
C GLU A 197 12.52 -9.45 40.14
N ARG A 198 12.31 -10.60 39.47
CA ARG A 198 13.41 -11.43 38.94
C ARG A 198 14.19 -10.73 37.83
N MET A 199 13.50 -9.99 36.96
CA MET A 199 14.15 -9.23 35.89
C MET A 199 15.00 -8.07 36.42
N MET A 200 14.55 -7.37 37.46
CA MET A 200 15.33 -6.32 38.13
C MET A 200 16.59 -6.88 38.82
N GLN A 201 16.51 -8.06 39.46
CA GLN A 201 17.70 -8.68 40.08
C GLN A 201 18.74 -9.15 39.06
N LEU A 202 18.34 -9.42 37.81
CA LEU A 202 19.23 -9.78 36.72
C LEU A 202 19.95 -8.56 36.11
N SER A 203 19.32 -7.37 36.11
CA SER A 203 19.97 -6.16 35.58
C SER A 203 21.10 -5.64 36.47
N ASP A 204 21.04 -5.86 37.79
CA ASP A 204 22.13 -5.48 38.71
C ASP A 204 23.38 -6.37 38.59
N LYS A 205 23.31 -7.48 37.82
CA LYS A 205 24.39 -8.45 37.63
C LYS A 205 25.10 -8.40 36.28
N LEU A 206 24.72 -7.47 35.39
CA LEU A 206 25.36 -7.30 34.09
C LEU A 206 26.25 -6.04 34.11
N PRO A 207 27.58 -6.17 33.99
CA PRO A 207 28.45 -5.01 33.85
C PRO A 207 28.23 -4.36 32.47
N PHE A 208 28.00 -3.05 32.47
CA PHE A 208 28.12 -2.20 31.28
C PHE A 208 29.57 -2.17 30.78
#